data_AF-A0A9E2XHB9-F1
#
_entry.id   AF-A0A9E2XHB9-F1
#
_cell.length_a   1.000
_cell.length_b   1.000
_cell.length_c   1.000
_cell.angle_alpha   90.00
_cell.angle_beta   90.00
_cell.angle_gamma   90.00
#
_symmetry.space_group_name_H-M   'P 1'
#
loop_
_entity.id
_entity.type
_entity.pdbx_description
1 polymer ?
#
loop_
_entity_poly.entity_id
_entity_poly.type
_entity_poly.pdbx_seq_one_letter_code
_entity_poly.pdbx_strand_id
1 'polypeptide(L)' 'MTALGVAILYFGSFLAIGWGAKRLIDRAMHRYGAALDDVHDQAGTNRRPREMFLLGAWRKEPYP' A
#
# COMPACT_ATOMS: atom_id res chain seq x y z
N MET A 1 -22.31 -15.23 -27.03
CA MET A 1 -21.40 -14.68 -26.00
C MET A 1 -20.27 -13.95 -26.74
N THR A 2 -20.31 -12.63 -26.81
CA THR A 2 -19.31 -11.84 -27.53
C THR A 2 -17.98 -11.81 -26.77
N ALA A 3 -16.86 -11.80 -27.49
CA ALA A 3 -15.51 -11.78 -26.90
C ALA A 3 -15.31 -10.63 -25.90
N LEU A 4 -15.96 -9.49 -26.15
CA LEU A 4 -16.00 -8.34 -25.24
C LEU A 4 -16.60 -8.69 -23.87
N GLY A 5 -17.68 -9.49 -23.83
CA GLY A 5 -18.32 -9.90 -22.59
C GLY A 5 -17.40 -10.77 -21.72
N VAL A 6 -16.67 -11.71 -22.35
CA VAL A 6 -15.71 -12.58 -21.65
C VAL A 6 -14.53 -11.75 -21.13
N ALA A 7 -14.01 -10.82 -21.93
CA ALA A 7 -12.92 -9.94 -21.51
C ALA A 7 -13.32 -9.09 -20.29
N ILE A 8 -14.49 -8.45 -20.32
CA ILE A 8 -14.99 -7.66 -19.17
C ILE A 8 -15.18 -8.55 -17.94
N LEU A 9 -15.70 -9.77 -18.11
CA LEU A 9 -15.91 -10.67 -16.98
C LEU A 9 -14.59 -11.04 -16.30
N TYR A 10 -13.57 -11.42 -17.07
CA TYR A 10 -12.26 -11.81 -16.52
C TYR A 10 -11.45 -10.61 -16.01
N PHE A 11 -11.23 -9.60 -16.86
CA PHE A 11 -10.44 -8.43 -16.48
C PHE A 11 -11.15 -7.59 -15.43
N GLY A 12 -12.46 -7.40 -15.55
CA GLY A 12 -13.26 -6.64 -14.60
C GLY A 12 -13.28 -7.30 -13.22
N SER A 13 -13.38 -8.63 -13.14
CA SER A 13 -13.32 -9.34 -11.86
C SER A 13 -11.95 -9.17 -11.19
N PHE A 14 -10.87 -9.30 -11.96
CA PHE A 14 -9.52 -9.10 -11.44
C PHE A 14 -9.30 -7.67 -10.91
N LEU A 15 -9.72 -6.66 -11.68
CA LEU A 15 -9.65 -5.26 -11.24
C LEU A 15 -10.52 -4.99 -10.01
N ALA A 16 -11.74 -5.51 -9.98
CA ALA A 16 -12.67 -5.31 -8.87
C ALA A 16 -12.12 -5.91 -7.57
N ILE A 17 -11.56 -7.13 -7.63
CA ILE A 17 -10.95 -7.79 -6.48
C ILE A 17 -9.70 -7.01 -6.02
N GLY A 18 -8.80 -6.66 -6.93
CA GLY A 18 -7.59 -5.90 -6.58
C GLY A 18 -7.89 -4.54 -5.96
N TRP A 19 -8.85 -3.81 -6.53
CA TRP A 19 -9.29 -2.52 -6.01
C TRP A 19 -10.01 -2.65 -4.65
N GLY A 20 -10.86 -3.66 -4.51
CA GLY A 20 -11.55 -3.96 -3.25
C GLY A 20 -10.56 -4.33 -2.14
N ALA A 21 -9.60 -5.21 -2.43
CA ALA A 21 -8.55 -5.60 -1.50
C ALA A 21 -7.70 -4.40 -1.05
N LYS A 22 -7.26 -3.56 -2.00
CA LYS A 22 -6.52 -2.33 -1.68
C LYS A 22 -7.31 -1.41 -0.73
N ARG A 23 -8.58 -1.15 -1.05
CA ARG A 23 -9.46 -0.33 -0.19
C ARG A 23 -9.67 -0.95 1.18
N LEU A 24 -9.80 -2.27 1.27
CA LEU A 24 -9.96 -2.97 2.53
C LEU A 24 -8.69 -2.83 3.39
N ILE A 25 -7.51 -3.01 2.79
CA ILE A 25 -6.22 -2.85 3.46
C ILE A 25 -6.04 -1.40 3.90
N ASP A 26 -6.26 -0.42 3.02
CA ASP A 26 -6.14 1.00 3.36
C ASP A 26 -7.08 1.36 4.53
N ARG A 27 -8.33 0.88 4.50
CA ARG A 27 -9.31 1.12 5.57
C ARG A 27 -8.96 0.36 6.86
N ALA A 28 -8.44 -0.86 6.76
CA ALA A 28 -8.00 -1.64 7.91
C ALA A 28 -6.76 -1.02 8.55
N MET A 29 -5.79 -0.55 7.75
CA MET A 29 -4.65 0.22 8.24
C MET A 29 -5.10 1.51 8.91
N HIS A 30 -6.09 2.21 8.35
CA HIS A 30 -6.61 3.43 8.97
C HIS A 30 -7.34 3.19 10.31
N ARG A 31 -7.88 1.98 10.52
CA ARG A 31 -8.69 1.62 11.70
C ARG A 31 -7.95 0.82 12.77
N TYR A 32 -6.98 0.00 12.37
CA TYR A 32 -6.26 -0.96 13.23
C TYR A 32 -4.75 -0.89 13.06
N GLY A 33 -4.24 -0.25 12.00
CA GLY A 33 -2.84 0.07 11.93
C GLY A 33 -2.57 1.07 13.04
N ALA A 34 -1.75 0.68 14.02
CA ALA A 34 -0.97 1.64 14.78
C ALA A 34 -0.52 2.71 13.79
N ALA A 35 -0.84 3.97 14.09
CA ALA A 35 -0.64 5.06 13.15
C ALA A 35 0.77 4.97 12.59
N LEU A 36 0.98 5.41 11.35
CA LEU A 36 2.34 5.47 10.82
C LEU A 36 3.27 6.25 11.78
N ASP A 37 2.68 7.17 12.56
CA ASP A 37 3.25 7.85 13.72
C ASP A 37 3.63 6.91 14.88
N ASP A 38 2.81 5.94 15.27
CA ASP A 38 3.13 4.96 16.33
C ASP A 38 4.31 4.05 15.94
N VAL A 39 4.41 3.67 14.66
CA VAL A 39 5.56 2.92 14.13
C VAL A 39 6.79 3.83 14.00
N HIS A 40 6.59 5.12 13.77
CA HIS A 40 7.65 6.13 13.77
C HIS A 40 8.21 6.38 15.18
N ASP A 41 7.33 6.43 16.19
CA ASP A 41 7.66 6.59 17.60
C ASP A 41 8.35 5.33 18.16
N GLN A 42 7.95 4.13 17.71
CA GLN A 42 8.65 2.88 18.05
C GLN A 42 10.02 2.73 17.37
N ALA A 43 10.29 3.46 16.28
CA ALA A 43 11.60 3.47 15.63
C ALA A 43 12.65 4.30 16.41
N GLY A 44 12.22 5.08 17.41
CA GLY A 44 13.05 5.78 18.37
C GLY A 44 13.88 6.94 17.80
N THR A 45 14.32 7.85 18.69
CA THR A 45 15.12 9.06 18.44
C THR A 45 16.49 8.83 17.74
N ASN A 46 16.83 7.58 17.40
CA ASN A 46 18.14 7.16 16.88
C ASN A 46 18.12 6.80 15.38
N ARG A 47 17.15 7.32 14.63
CA ARG A 47 17.01 7.06 13.18
C ARG A 47 18.14 7.74 12.40
N ARG A 48 19.19 6.99 12.08
CA ARG A 48 20.26 7.41 11.15
C ARG A 48 19.70 7.52 9.72
N PRO A 49 20.25 8.42 8.87
CA PRO A 49 19.85 8.52 7.47
C PRO A 49 19.99 7.15 6.80
N ARG A 50 18.88 6.60 6.31
CA ARG A 50 18.86 5.30 5.64
C ARG A 50 18.20 5.42 4.29
N GLU A 51 18.91 4.95 3.27
CA GLU A 51 18.38 4.79 1.93
C GLU A 51 17.52 3.53 1.92
N MET A 52 16.21 3.68 1.68
CA MET A 52 15.26 2.57 1.72
C MET A 52 14.70 2.34 0.32
N PHE A 53 14.67 1.07 -0.09
CA PHE A 53 14.04 0.67 -1.35
C PHE A 53 12.57 0.36 -1.07
N LEU A 54 11.68 1.27 -1.46
CA LEU A 54 10.24 1.09 -1.32
C LEU A 54 9.63 0.98 -2.71
N LEU A 55 9.04 -0.18 -3.00
CA LEU A 55 8.19 -0.41 -4.19
C LEU A 55 8.86 -0.01 -5.52
N GLY A 56 10.14 -0.30 -5.69
CA GLY A 56 10.86 -0.03 -6.95
C GLY A 56 11.56 1.32 -7.01
N ALA A 57 11.39 2.18 -6.01
CA ALA A 57 12.06 3.47 -5.93
C ALA A 57 12.97 3.55 -4.70
N TRP A 58 14.20 4.02 -4.91
CA TRP A 58 15.11 4.40 -3.83
C TRP A 58 14.67 5.75 -3.28
N ARG A 59 14.20 5.77 -2.03
CA ARG A 59 13.85 7.02 -1.33
C ARG A 59 14.89 7.26 -0.25
N LYS A 60 15.53 8.44 -0.31
CA LYS A 60 16.31 8.99 0.79
C LYS A 60 15.35 9.68 1.72
N GLU A 61 15.22 9.19 2.95
CA GLU A 61 14.42 9.82 3.98
C GLU A 61 15.29 10.85 4.71
N PRO A 62 15.04 12.15 4.55
CA PRO A 62 15.74 13.18 5.31
C PRO A 62 15.27 13.19 6.76
N TYR A 63 16.17 13.59 7.68
CA TYR A 63 15.86 13.85 9.08
C TYR A 63 14.82 14.99 9.18
N PRO A 64 13.86 14.94 10.12
CA PRO A 64 12.90 16.03 10.33
C PRO A 64 13.56 17.35 10.74
#